data_AF-A0A350WSC1-F1
#
_entry.id   AF-A0A350WSC1-F1
#
_cell.length_a   1.000
_cell.length_b   1.000
_cell.length_c   1.000
_cell.angle_alpha   90.00
_cell.angle_beta   90.00
_cell.angle_gamma   90.00
#
_symmetry.space_group_name_H-M   'P 1'
#
loop_
_entity.id
_entity.type
_entity.pdbx_description
1 polymer ?
#
loop_
_entity_poly.entity_id
_entity_poly.type
_entity_poly.pdbx_seq_one_letter_code
_entity_poly.pdbx_strand_id
1 'polypeptide(L)'
;QQVAQAFADYPPDKSLYIVASKSGGTAELMAAFDYVWTLSGGNGSRFVVTTDSGTSLQILAEERGFRKVFNADPNVGGRFSALTDFGLVPAALLGMDFDKLLASADRMRKQSLAHVPAARNPGVALGTLIAESALMGRDKLTVLADAPVSALAGWVEQVVAESSGKHGKGILPVALEPLGKPEDYGDDRLFVYIKGNGELEAGISELKNAGFPVIEFPIESPYDAGAEFFRWEIAISTACSILGINAFDQPDVQDSKLRTIAKIKDYQETGKLAEIDLVDVKDAKKAIEEFLARPQSGEFVTINAYVPRNPEMIEAIQKLRLSIRAKTKLPVTAGFGPRFQHSTGQFHKGGPNKGRFIQFVYDAEKDMDIPGQGLTFGTLIRAQALGDYEALKAAGRKALRIRLSKPEDIKGLL
;
A
#
# COMPACT_ATOMS: atom_id res chain seq x y z
N GLN A 1 11.80 -2.33 -17.26
CA GLN A 1 11.71 -3.81 -17.38
C GLN A 1 10.32 -4.38 -17.07
N GLN A 2 9.78 -4.30 -15.83
CA GLN A 2 8.47 -4.90 -15.51
C GLN A 2 7.31 -4.33 -16.33
N VAL A 3 7.31 -3.01 -16.57
CA VAL A 3 6.33 -2.35 -17.44
C VAL A 3 6.36 -2.96 -18.84
N ALA A 4 7.55 -3.15 -19.42
CA ALA A 4 7.72 -3.80 -20.72
C ALA A 4 7.16 -5.22 -20.72
N GLN A 5 7.51 -6.01 -19.70
CA GLN A 5 7.07 -7.40 -19.58
C GLN A 5 5.55 -7.49 -19.47
N ALA A 6 4.93 -6.64 -18.64
CA ALA A 6 3.48 -6.62 -18.47
C ALA A 6 2.75 -6.36 -19.80
N PHE A 7 3.23 -5.42 -20.62
CA PHE A 7 2.61 -5.14 -21.92
C PHE A 7 2.93 -6.18 -23.01
N ALA A 8 4.02 -6.93 -22.86
CA ALA A 8 4.31 -8.09 -23.71
C ALA A 8 3.42 -9.30 -23.36
N ASP A 9 3.20 -9.56 -22.08
CA ASP A 9 2.38 -10.68 -21.58
C ASP A 9 0.88 -10.43 -21.80
N TYR A 10 0.46 -9.17 -21.70
CA TYR A 10 -0.93 -8.73 -21.87
C TYR A 10 -1.04 -7.73 -23.02
N PRO A 11 -0.89 -8.17 -24.28
CA PRO A 11 -0.95 -7.28 -25.44
C PRO A 11 -2.39 -6.84 -25.74
N PRO A 12 -2.61 -5.67 -26.38
CA PRO A 12 -3.94 -5.11 -26.55
C PRO A 12 -4.91 -5.92 -27.40
N ASP A 13 -4.42 -6.74 -28.32
CA ASP A 13 -5.24 -7.59 -29.17
C ASP A 13 -5.90 -8.75 -28.38
N LYS A 14 -5.31 -9.14 -27.26
CA LYS A 14 -5.74 -10.26 -26.39
C LYS A 14 -6.22 -9.83 -25.00
N SER A 15 -6.17 -8.54 -24.69
CA SER A 15 -6.42 -8.04 -23.34
C SER A 15 -7.56 -7.02 -23.31
N LEU A 16 -8.24 -6.97 -22.17
CA LEU A 16 -9.10 -5.87 -21.77
C LEU A 16 -8.38 -5.11 -20.65
N TYR A 17 -8.24 -3.79 -20.78
CA TYR A 17 -7.63 -2.95 -19.76
C TYR A 17 -8.71 -2.26 -18.92
N ILE A 18 -8.59 -2.38 -17.61
CA ILE A 18 -9.45 -1.69 -16.65
C ILE A 18 -8.70 -0.44 -16.16
N VAL A 19 -9.15 0.73 -16.60
CA VAL A 19 -8.58 2.02 -16.19
C VAL A 19 -9.35 2.51 -14.96
N ALA A 20 -8.74 2.41 -13.78
CA ALA A 20 -9.42 2.69 -12.53
C ALA A 20 -8.76 3.86 -11.78
N SER A 21 -9.45 5.00 -11.70
CA SER A 21 -9.02 6.12 -10.86
C SER A 21 -10.20 7.00 -10.47
N LYS A 22 -10.36 7.23 -9.17
CA LYS A 22 -11.39 8.12 -8.65
C LYS A 22 -11.24 9.55 -9.16
N SER A 23 -10.03 10.12 -9.05
CA SER A 23 -9.76 11.50 -9.48
C SER A 23 -9.56 11.66 -10.99
N GLY A 24 -9.33 10.57 -11.71
CA GLY A 24 -9.05 10.58 -13.15
C GLY A 24 -7.67 11.12 -13.55
N GLY A 25 -6.84 11.55 -12.59
CA GLY A 25 -5.56 12.22 -12.85
C GLY A 25 -4.34 11.57 -12.20
N THR A 26 -4.42 10.30 -11.81
CA THR A 26 -3.29 9.58 -11.19
C THR A 26 -2.16 9.41 -12.22
N ALA A 27 -0.98 9.97 -11.96
CA ALA A 27 0.12 10.06 -12.94
C ALA A 27 0.56 8.69 -13.48
N GLU A 28 0.71 7.69 -12.61
CA GLU A 28 1.10 6.33 -12.97
C GLU A 28 0.09 5.67 -13.90
N LEU A 29 -1.20 5.87 -13.59
CA LEU A 29 -2.29 5.33 -14.38
C LEU A 29 -2.31 5.97 -15.77
N MET A 30 -2.18 7.30 -15.83
CA MET A 30 -2.20 8.03 -17.11
C MET A 30 -0.99 7.67 -17.96
N ALA A 31 0.21 7.53 -17.37
CA ALA A 31 1.40 7.06 -18.09
C ALA A 31 1.22 5.64 -18.67
N ALA A 32 0.70 4.71 -17.87
CA ALA A 32 0.40 3.35 -18.34
C ALA A 32 -0.68 3.37 -19.43
N PHE A 33 -1.72 4.18 -19.25
CA PHE A 33 -2.80 4.33 -20.22
C PHE A 33 -2.33 4.90 -21.55
N ASP A 34 -1.55 5.99 -21.57
CA ASP A 34 -1.04 6.60 -22.80
C ASP A 34 -0.18 5.61 -23.59
N TYR A 35 0.65 4.83 -22.89
CA TYR A 35 1.44 3.78 -23.51
C TYR A 35 0.57 2.69 -24.17
N VAL A 36 -0.40 2.14 -23.44
CA VAL A 36 -1.29 1.09 -23.96
C VAL A 36 -2.23 1.63 -25.05
N TRP A 37 -2.67 2.88 -24.95
CA TRP A 37 -3.47 3.54 -25.96
C TRP A 37 -2.75 3.54 -27.31
N THR A 38 -1.48 3.94 -27.33
CA THR A 38 -0.64 3.88 -28.53
C THR A 38 -0.47 2.45 -29.03
N LEU A 39 -0.15 1.49 -28.15
CA LEU A 39 -0.02 0.07 -28.55
C LEU A 39 -1.30 -0.52 -29.12
N SER A 40 -2.46 -0.09 -28.64
CA SER A 40 -3.77 -0.55 -29.11
C SER A 40 -4.16 0.01 -30.49
N GLY A 41 -3.36 0.92 -31.05
CA GLY A 41 -3.72 1.68 -32.25
C GLY A 41 -4.88 2.66 -32.02
N GLY A 42 -5.04 3.14 -30.78
CA GLY A 42 -6.16 4.00 -30.40
C GLY A 42 -7.51 3.29 -30.37
N ASN A 43 -7.54 2.00 -30.05
CA ASN A 43 -8.76 1.21 -30.06
C ASN A 43 -9.46 1.23 -28.69
N GLY A 44 -10.41 2.15 -28.52
CA GLY A 44 -11.25 2.26 -27.30
C GLY A 44 -11.94 0.97 -26.87
N SER A 45 -12.25 0.07 -27.82
CA SER A 45 -12.86 -1.22 -27.49
C SER A 45 -11.94 -2.17 -26.70
N ARG A 46 -10.70 -1.77 -26.39
CA ARG A 46 -9.81 -2.53 -25.48
C ARG A 46 -9.87 -2.06 -24.04
N PHE A 47 -10.71 -1.08 -23.73
CA PHE A 47 -10.74 -0.43 -22.42
C PHE A 47 -12.13 -0.41 -21.80
N VAL A 48 -12.17 -0.52 -20.48
CA VAL A 48 -13.26 -0.07 -19.60
C VAL A 48 -12.69 0.86 -18.56
N VAL A 49 -13.53 1.72 -17.98
CA VAL A 49 -13.11 2.68 -16.97
C VAL A 49 -14.00 2.63 -15.74
N THR A 50 -13.39 2.77 -14.56
CA THR A 50 -14.10 3.03 -13.30
C THR A 50 -13.58 4.34 -12.72
N THR A 51 -14.45 5.36 -12.62
CA THR A 51 -14.07 6.71 -12.20
C THR A 51 -15.27 7.46 -11.62
N ASP A 52 -15.03 8.61 -10.96
CA ASP A 52 -16.13 9.47 -10.51
C ASP A 52 -16.78 10.17 -11.70
N SER A 53 -18.08 10.49 -11.56
CA SER A 53 -18.82 11.21 -12.59
C SER A 53 -18.30 12.63 -12.81
N GLY A 54 -18.22 13.05 -14.07
CA GLY A 54 -17.77 14.39 -14.49
C GLY A 54 -16.25 14.58 -14.50
N THR A 55 -15.47 13.52 -14.25
CA THR A 55 -14.01 13.60 -14.31
C THR A 55 -13.49 13.70 -15.76
N SER A 56 -12.28 14.22 -15.92
CA SER A 56 -11.58 14.21 -17.22
C SER A 56 -11.41 12.81 -17.79
N LEU A 57 -11.29 11.80 -16.91
CA LEU A 57 -11.15 10.40 -17.31
C LEU A 57 -12.46 9.82 -17.85
N GLN A 58 -13.62 10.21 -17.31
CA GLN A 58 -14.91 9.85 -17.91
C GLN A 58 -15.04 10.45 -19.33
N ILE A 59 -14.81 11.75 -19.45
CA ILE A 59 -14.92 12.46 -20.74
C ILE A 59 -14.01 11.80 -21.78
N LEU A 60 -12.76 11.54 -21.40
CA LEU A 60 -11.79 10.85 -22.26
C LEU A 60 -12.27 9.46 -22.69
N ALA A 61 -12.85 8.68 -21.78
CA ALA A 61 -13.36 7.35 -22.09
C ALA A 61 -14.54 7.38 -23.07
N GLU A 62 -15.42 8.36 -22.93
CA GLU A 62 -16.56 8.59 -23.84
C GLU A 62 -16.06 9.03 -25.23
N GLU A 63 -15.16 10.02 -25.29
CA GLU A 63 -14.56 10.52 -26.53
C GLU A 63 -13.78 9.44 -27.28
N ARG A 64 -13.04 8.59 -26.54
CA ARG A 64 -12.21 7.52 -27.10
C ARG A 64 -12.97 6.22 -27.34
N GLY A 65 -14.28 6.17 -27.10
CA GLY A 65 -15.13 5.01 -27.39
C GLY A 65 -14.80 3.78 -26.55
N PHE A 66 -14.58 3.95 -25.24
CA PHE A 66 -14.39 2.84 -24.31
C PHE A 66 -15.65 1.97 -24.26
N ARG A 67 -15.49 0.66 -23.99
CA ARG A 67 -16.64 -0.27 -23.96
C ARG A 67 -17.67 0.10 -22.89
N LYS A 68 -17.19 0.60 -21.75
CA LYS A 68 -18.04 0.91 -20.60
C LYS A 68 -17.37 1.90 -19.66
N VAL A 69 -18.19 2.83 -19.17
CA VAL A 69 -17.91 3.67 -18.01
C VAL A 69 -18.71 3.14 -16.83
N PHE A 70 -18.03 2.87 -15.72
CA PHE A 70 -18.59 2.55 -14.42
C PHE A 70 -18.39 3.77 -13.51
N ASN A 71 -19.50 4.35 -13.05
CA ASN A 71 -19.48 5.55 -12.22
C ASN A 71 -19.37 5.15 -10.75
N ALA A 72 -18.31 5.58 -10.09
CA ALA A 72 -18.16 5.39 -8.66
C ALA A 72 -19.09 6.30 -7.85
N ASP A 73 -19.39 5.91 -6.61
CA ASP A 73 -20.06 6.79 -5.66
C ASP A 73 -19.06 7.83 -5.13
N PRO A 74 -19.27 9.14 -5.39
CA PRO A 74 -18.35 10.18 -4.95
C PRO A 74 -18.22 10.25 -3.42
N ASN A 75 -19.19 9.74 -2.66
CA ASN A 75 -19.16 9.71 -1.20
C ASN A 75 -18.30 8.56 -0.63
N VAL A 76 -17.88 7.60 -1.46
CA VAL A 76 -17.06 6.47 -1.01
C VAL A 76 -15.59 6.73 -1.36
N GLY A 77 -14.74 6.88 -0.33
CA GLY A 77 -13.29 7.04 -0.51
C GLY A 77 -12.64 5.79 -1.12
N GLY A 78 -11.52 5.96 -1.84
CA GLY A 78 -10.89 4.86 -2.58
C GLY A 78 -10.48 3.65 -1.73
N ARG A 79 -10.01 3.85 -0.49
CA ARG A 79 -9.70 2.73 0.41
C ARG A 79 -10.93 1.97 0.94
N PHE A 80 -12.12 2.56 0.82
CA PHE A 80 -13.43 2.01 1.21
C PHE A 80 -14.25 1.52 -0.01
N SER A 81 -13.64 1.41 -1.20
CA SER A 81 -14.36 1.12 -2.45
C SER A 81 -14.29 -0.34 -2.91
N ALA A 82 -13.81 -1.26 -2.06
CA ALA A 82 -13.64 -2.67 -2.42
C ALA A 82 -14.97 -3.36 -2.78
N LEU A 83 -16.08 -2.93 -2.20
CA LEU A 83 -17.43 -3.44 -2.49
C LEU A 83 -18.24 -2.55 -3.46
N THR A 84 -17.60 -1.59 -4.12
CA THR A 84 -18.20 -0.82 -5.23
C THR A 84 -17.67 -1.32 -6.57
N ASP A 85 -18.04 -0.65 -7.68
CA ASP A 85 -17.55 -0.99 -9.02
C ASP A 85 -16.01 -1.08 -9.13
N PHE A 86 -15.26 -0.42 -8.24
CA PHE A 86 -13.80 -0.56 -8.20
C PHE A 86 -13.33 -2.00 -7.89
N GLY A 87 -14.02 -2.71 -7.00
CA GLY A 87 -13.73 -4.13 -6.72
C GLY A 87 -14.67 -5.09 -7.44
N LEU A 88 -15.91 -4.69 -7.70
CA LEU A 88 -16.91 -5.56 -8.33
C LEU A 88 -16.64 -5.76 -9.83
N VAL A 89 -16.22 -4.74 -10.59
CA VAL A 89 -15.91 -4.93 -12.02
C VAL A 89 -14.82 -6.00 -12.25
N PRO A 90 -13.64 -5.96 -11.59
CA PRO A 90 -12.66 -7.04 -11.75
C PRO A 90 -13.18 -8.38 -11.20
N ALA A 91 -13.96 -8.40 -10.12
CA ALA A 91 -14.56 -9.63 -9.59
C ALA A 91 -15.54 -10.28 -10.59
N ALA A 92 -16.36 -9.49 -11.29
CA ALA A 92 -17.26 -9.99 -12.34
C ALA A 92 -16.48 -10.62 -13.50
N LEU A 93 -15.39 -9.99 -13.92
CA LEU A 93 -14.54 -10.49 -15.00
C LEU A 93 -13.80 -11.78 -14.63
N LEU A 94 -13.55 -11.99 -13.34
CA LEU A 94 -13.01 -13.25 -12.80
C LEU A 94 -14.09 -14.34 -12.62
N GLY A 95 -15.37 -14.04 -12.91
CA GLY A 95 -16.48 -14.99 -12.78
C GLY A 95 -16.88 -15.28 -11.34
N MET A 96 -16.63 -14.35 -10.41
CA MET A 96 -17.02 -14.53 -9.01
C MET A 96 -18.55 -14.52 -8.84
N ASP A 97 -19.04 -15.37 -7.94
CA ASP A 97 -20.44 -15.44 -7.55
C ASP A 97 -20.80 -14.26 -6.63
N PHE A 98 -21.51 -13.27 -7.18
CA PHE A 98 -21.86 -12.05 -6.46
C PHE A 98 -22.91 -12.28 -5.39
N ASP A 99 -23.81 -13.25 -5.57
CA ASP A 99 -24.79 -13.58 -4.54
C ASP A 99 -24.07 -14.05 -3.29
N LYS A 100 -23.02 -14.87 -3.43
CA LYS A 100 -22.19 -15.30 -2.28
C LYS A 100 -21.36 -14.16 -1.69
N LEU A 101 -20.66 -13.39 -2.53
CA LEU A 101 -19.80 -12.30 -2.07
C LEU A 101 -20.61 -11.23 -1.31
N LEU A 102 -21.69 -10.75 -1.92
CA LEU A 102 -22.52 -9.69 -1.37
C LEU A 102 -23.39 -10.19 -0.21
N ALA A 103 -23.84 -11.46 -0.22
CA ALA A 103 -24.49 -12.03 0.97
C ALA A 103 -23.52 -12.10 2.16
N SER A 104 -22.24 -12.37 1.93
CA SER A 104 -21.21 -12.34 2.98
C SER A 104 -21.05 -10.94 3.57
N ALA A 105 -20.91 -9.92 2.72
CA ALA A 105 -20.88 -8.53 3.14
C ALA A 105 -22.16 -8.10 3.88
N ASP A 106 -23.35 -8.47 3.38
CA ASP A 106 -24.63 -8.09 3.99
C ASP A 106 -24.85 -8.75 5.36
N ARG A 107 -24.34 -9.99 5.58
CA ARG A 107 -24.33 -10.60 6.92
C ARG A 107 -23.53 -9.75 7.92
N MET A 108 -22.33 -9.31 7.55
CA MET A 108 -21.52 -8.45 8.40
C MET A 108 -22.17 -7.08 8.61
N ARG A 109 -22.75 -6.50 7.54
CA ARG A 109 -23.48 -5.23 7.60
C ARG A 109 -24.59 -5.30 8.62
N LYS A 110 -25.46 -6.33 8.57
CA LYS A 110 -26.56 -6.54 9.51
C LYS A 110 -26.07 -6.61 10.97
N GLN A 111 -24.92 -7.23 11.22
CA GLN A 111 -24.29 -7.30 12.54
C GLN A 111 -23.62 -5.99 12.97
N SER A 112 -23.44 -5.05 12.06
CA SER A 112 -22.73 -3.79 12.30
C SER A 112 -23.62 -2.55 12.22
N LEU A 113 -24.94 -2.71 12.15
CA LEU A 113 -25.91 -1.60 12.07
C LEU A 113 -25.97 -0.80 13.37
N ALA A 114 -26.41 0.46 13.29
CA ALA A 114 -26.47 1.39 14.41
C ALA A 114 -27.30 0.93 15.62
N HIS A 115 -28.30 0.06 15.42
CA HIS A 115 -29.11 -0.49 16.52
C HIS A 115 -28.47 -1.69 17.20
N VAL A 116 -27.40 -2.26 16.65
CA VAL A 116 -26.67 -3.37 17.28
C VAL A 116 -25.85 -2.80 18.43
N PRO A 117 -25.98 -3.32 19.67
CA PRO A 117 -25.20 -2.85 20.81
C PRO A 117 -23.69 -2.92 20.50
N ALA A 118 -22.93 -1.91 20.92
CA ALA A 118 -21.50 -1.80 20.63
C ALA A 118 -20.71 -3.08 20.96
N ALA A 119 -20.99 -3.70 22.10
CA ALA A 119 -20.35 -4.95 22.54
C ALA A 119 -20.65 -6.18 21.65
N ARG A 120 -21.66 -6.11 20.77
CA ARG A 120 -22.05 -7.16 19.82
C ARG A 120 -21.79 -6.79 18.36
N ASN A 121 -21.36 -5.56 18.10
CA ASN A 121 -21.04 -5.09 16.76
C ASN A 121 -19.57 -5.47 16.46
N PRO A 122 -19.31 -6.42 15.53
CA PRO A 122 -17.96 -6.93 15.31
C PRO A 122 -16.96 -5.86 14.86
N GLY A 123 -17.40 -4.92 14.01
CA GLY A 123 -16.57 -3.82 13.56
C GLY A 123 -16.23 -2.86 14.71
N VAL A 124 -17.22 -2.45 15.50
CA VAL A 124 -17.00 -1.56 16.65
C VAL A 124 -16.10 -2.22 17.68
N ALA A 125 -16.34 -3.48 18.02
CA ALA A 125 -15.51 -4.23 18.98
C ALA A 125 -14.04 -4.33 18.52
N LEU A 126 -13.81 -4.67 17.24
CA LEU A 126 -12.47 -4.71 16.66
C LEU A 126 -11.80 -3.32 16.68
N GLY A 127 -12.52 -2.29 16.27
CA GLY A 127 -12.03 -0.91 16.24
C GLY A 127 -11.65 -0.38 17.63
N THR A 128 -12.50 -0.63 18.63
CA THR A 128 -12.21 -0.30 20.03
C THR A 128 -10.98 -1.04 20.52
N LEU A 129 -10.87 -2.35 20.27
CA LEU A 129 -9.70 -3.14 20.68
C LEU A 129 -8.40 -2.60 20.08
N ILE A 130 -8.39 -2.26 18.79
CA ILE A 130 -7.22 -1.68 18.10
C ILE A 130 -6.87 -0.31 18.71
N ALA A 131 -7.85 0.58 18.90
CA ALA A 131 -7.60 1.92 19.42
C ALA A 131 -7.12 1.91 20.88
N GLU A 132 -7.78 1.15 21.75
CA GLU A 132 -7.37 1.02 23.16
C GLU A 132 -5.98 0.37 23.26
N SER A 133 -5.70 -0.64 22.44
CA SER A 133 -4.34 -1.22 22.34
C SER A 133 -3.31 -0.15 21.99
N ALA A 134 -3.59 0.69 20.99
CA ALA A 134 -2.70 1.79 20.61
C ALA A 134 -2.51 2.83 21.72
N LEU A 135 -3.59 3.21 22.43
CA LEU A 135 -3.53 4.12 23.58
C LEU A 135 -2.72 3.53 24.75
N MET A 136 -2.69 2.22 24.88
CA MET A 136 -1.87 1.47 25.84
C MET A 136 -0.43 1.19 25.36
N GLY A 137 -0.01 1.78 24.24
CA GLY A 137 1.35 1.64 23.70
C GLY A 137 1.55 0.51 22.68
N ARG A 138 0.49 -0.20 22.28
CA ARG A 138 0.50 -1.23 21.22
C ARG A 138 -0.01 -0.66 19.90
N ASP A 139 0.67 0.35 19.38
CA ASP A 139 0.27 1.09 18.19
C ASP A 139 0.75 0.44 16.86
N LYS A 140 1.31 -0.78 16.94
CA LYS A 140 1.80 -1.55 15.78
C LYS A 140 0.90 -2.75 15.54
N LEU A 141 0.10 -2.68 14.48
CA LEU A 141 -0.82 -3.74 14.08
C LEU A 141 -0.11 -4.70 13.10
N THR A 142 0.39 -5.83 13.60
CA THR A 142 0.99 -6.85 12.74
C THR A 142 -0.11 -7.67 12.06
N VAL A 143 -0.19 -7.60 10.73
CA VAL A 143 -1.20 -8.32 9.96
C VAL A 143 -0.54 -9.49 9.24
N LEU A 144 -0.82 -10.69 9.74
CA LEU A 144 -0.38 -11.98 9.22
C LEU A 144 -1.53 -12.62 8.44
N ALA A 145 -1.21 -13.29 7.35
CA ALA A 145 -2.21 -13.93 6.51
C ALA A 145 -1.61 -15.12 5.78
N ASP A 146 -2.35 -16.23 5.75
CA ASP A 146 -1.97 -17.42 5.00
C ASP A 146 -2.12 -17.21 3.48
N ALA A 147 -1.49 -18.07 2.69
CA ALA A 147 -1.89 -18.27 1.30
C ALA A 147 -3.29 -18.95 1.22
N PRO A 148 -4.17 -18.59 0.24
CA PRO A 148 -4.01 -17.52 -0.76
C PRO A 148 -4.58 -16.16 -0.32
N VAL A 149 -4.93 -15.98 0.96
CA VAL A 149 -5.66 -14.80 1.47
C VAL A 149 -4.76 -13.61 1.82
N SER A 150 -3.46 -13.70 1.56
CA SER A 150 -2.46 -12.66 1.83
C SER A 150 -2.75 -11.31 1.15
N ALA A 151 -3.50 -11.29 0.04
CA ALA A 151 -3.94 -10.05 -0.60
C ALA A 151 -4.80 -9.18 0.33
N LEU A 152 -5.59 -9.79 1.22
CA LEU A 152 -6.43 -9.07 2.18
C LEU A 152 -5.58 -8.31 3.20
N ALA A 153 -4.43 -8.86 3.63
CA ALA A 153 -3.51 -8.14 4.52
C ALA A 153 -2.97 -6.86 3.88
N GLY A 154 -2.72 -6.87 2.56
CA GLY A 154 -2.30 -5.67 1.82
C GLY A 154 -3.40 -4.62 1.66
N TRP A 155 -4.67 -5.03 1.66
CA TRP A 155 -5.80 -4.10 1.71
C TRP A 155 -5.99 -3.52 3.12
N VAL A 156 -5.92 -4.36 4.16
CA VAL A 156 -5.95 -3.91 5.57
C VAL A 156 -4.83 -2.91 5.86
N GLU A 157 -3.62 -3.14 5.32
CA GLU A 157 -2.52 -2.17 5.40
C GLU A 157 -2.95 -0.77 4.93
N GLN A 158 -3.51 -0.67 3.73
CA GLN A 158 -3.93 0.60 3.16
C GLN A 158 -5.03 1.25 4.00
N VAL A 159 -6.06 0.48 4.35
CA VAL A 159 -7.20 0.97 5.12
C VAL A 159 -6.76 1.53 6.47
N VAL A 160 -5.89 0.82 7.19
CA VAL A 160 -5.39 1.24 8.50
C VAL A 160 -4.46 2.45 8.41
N ALA A 161 -3.47 2.42 7.51
CA ALA A 161 -2.46 3.46 7.42
C ALA A 161 -3.05 4.80 6.94
N GLU A 162 -3.82 4.79 5.85
CA GLU A 162 -4.39 6.02 5.29
C GLU A 162 -5.46 6.64 6.19
N SER A 163 -6.25 5.80 6.87
CA SER A 163 -7.32 6.32 7.73
C SER A 163 -6.76 6.91 9.01
N SER A 164 -5.79 6.25 9.65
CA SER A 164 -5.33 6.64 10.99
C SER A 164 -4.08 7.53 11.03
N GLY A 165 -3.22 7.51 10.01
CA GLY A 165 -1.90 8.16 10.03
C GLY A 165 -1.94 9.66 9.81
N LYS A 166 -2.42 10.45 10.79
CA LYS A 166 -2.64 11.91 10.68
C LYS A 166 -2.32 12.64 11.97
N HIS A 167 -1.99 13.93 11.87
CA HIS A 167 -1.80 14.82 13.02
C HIS A 167 -0.81 14.29 14.08
N GLY A 168 0.24 13.58 13.65
CA GLY A 168 1.23 12.98 14.55
C GLY A 168 0.73 11.75 15.30
N LYS A 169 -0.44 11.20 14.95
CA LYS A 169 -1.07 10.00 15.52
C LYS A 169 -1.28 8.94 14.45
N GLY A 170 -1.60 7.72 14.87
CA GLY A 170 -2.07 6.65 13.99
C GLY A 170 -1.64 5.27 14.45
N ILE A 171 -2.13 4.26 13.75
CA ILE A 171 -1.77 2.85 13.95
C ILE A 171 -0.86 2.46 12.79
N LEU A 172 0.32 1.90 13.06
CA LEU A 172 1.22 1.41 12.02
C LEU A 172 0.80 -0.01 11.63
N PRO A 173 0.29 -0.27 10.42
CA PRO A 173 0.12 -1.62 9.94
C PRO A 173 1.48 -2.20 9.53
N VAL A 174 1.81 -3.35 10.09
CA VAL A 174 3.01 -4.14 9.78
C VAL A 174 2.54 -5.39 9.04
N ALA A 175 2.17 -5.22 7.78
CA ALA A 175 1.60 -6.28 6.97
C ALA A 175 2.68 -7.24 6.45
N LEU A 176 2.34 -8.54 6.43
CA LEU A 176 3.13 -9.61 5.80
C LEU A 176 4.61 -9.61 6.24
N GLU A 177 4.86 -9.27 7.50
CA GLU A 177 6.16 -9.49 8.15
C GLU A 177 6.36 -11.00 8.30
N PRO A 178 7.49 -11.58 7.86
CA PRO A 178 7.75 -12.98 8.08
C PRO A 178 7.72 -13.27 9.58
N LEU A 179 6.91 -14.26 9.95
CA LEU A 179 6.67 -14.61 11.35
C LEU A 179 7.99 -14.99 12.03
N GLY A 180 8.29 -14.30 13.12
CA GLY A 180 9.41 -14.58 14.01
C GLY A 180 8.99 -15.34 15.25
N LYS A 181 9.94 -15.58 16.13
CA LYS A 181 9.67 -16.13 17.45
C LYS A 181 9.23 -15.02 18.41
N PRO A 182 8.55 -15.34 19.53
CA PRO A 182 8.14 -14.35 20.52
C PRO A 182 9.24 -13.35 20.93
N GLU A 183 10.47 -13.81 21.11
CA GLU A 183 11.64 -13.01 21.48
C GLU A 183 12.13 -12.03 20.39
N ASP A 184 11.58 -12.10 19.18
CA ASP A 184 11.87 -11.16 18.09
C ASP A 184 11.02 -9.90 18.14
N TYR A 185 9.98 -9.88 18.97
CA TYR A 185 9.00 -8.80 19.03
C TYR A 185 9.11 -8.00 20.32
N GLY A 186 8.89 -6.68 20.22
CA GLY A 186 8.66 -5.81 21.36
C GLY A 186 7.23 -5.94 21.89
N ASP A 187 6.96 -5.30 23.02
CA ASP A 187 5.64 -5.21 23.64
C ASP A 187 4.75 -4.13 23.01
N ASP A 188 5.02 -3.72 21.76
CA ASP A 188 4.30 -2.71 21.01
C ASP A 188 3.31 -3.29 19.97
N ARG A 189 3.24 -4.63 19.89
CA ARG A 189 2.42 -5.33 18.89
C ARG A 189 1.01 -5.67 19.37
N LEU A 190 0.07 -5.48 18.45
CA LEU A 190 -1.20 -6.21 18.37
C LEU A 190 -1.17 -7.07 17.11
N PHE A 191 -1.44 -8.37 17.23
CA PHE A 191 -1.44 -9.28 16.08
C PHE A 191 -2.84 -9.53 15.57
N VAL A 192 -2.96 -9.54 14.25
CA VAL A 192 -4.12 -10.02 13.52
C VAL A 192 -3.65 -11.15 12.61
N TYR A 193 -4.35 -12.27 12.67
CA TYR A 193 -4.10 -13.42 11.82
C TYR A 193 -5.33 -13.73 10.97
N ILE A 194 -5.19 -13.56 9.66
CA ILE A 194 -6.19 -13.93 8.66
C ILE A 194 -5.89 -15.38 8.26
N LYS A 195 -6.60 -16.32 8.87
CA LYS A 195 -6.35 -17.76 8.75
C LYS A 195 -7.04 -18.30 7.50
N GLY A 196 -6.26 -18.86 6.59
CA GLY A 196 -6.71 -19.60 5.40
C GLY A 196 -6.32 -21.07 5.53
N ASN A 197 -5.17 -21.45 4.98
CA ASN A 197 -4.69 -22.84 4.98
C ASN A 197 -4.08 -23.31 6.33
N GLY A 198 -3.90 -22.42 7.31
CA GLY A 198 -3.31 -22.72 8.61
C GLY A 198 -1.77 -22.77 8.64
N GLU A 199 -1.06 -22.32 7.60
CA GLU A 199 0.41 -22.45 7.51
C GLU A 199 1.16 -21.70 8.63
N LEU A 200 0.55 -20.66 9.21
CA LEU A 200 1.13 -19.89 10.32
C LEU A 200 0.64 -20.32 11.71
N GLU A 201 -0.31 -21.26 11.80
CA GLU A 201 -1.04 -21.59 13.05
C GLU A 201 -0.12 -21.99 14.22
N ALA A 202 0.95 -22.75 13.93
CA ALA A 202 1.92 -23.15 14.94
C ALA A 202 2.64 -21.94 15.57
N GLY A 203 3.16 -21.02 14.74
CA GLY A 203 3.84 -19.82 15.23
C GLY A 203 2.88 -18.83 15.89
N ILE A 204 1.63 -18.75 15.44
CA ILE A 204 0.58 -17.98 16.11
C ILE A 204 0.30 -18.53 17.52
N SER A 205 0.27 -19.85 17.68
CA SER A 205 0.11 -20.50 18.97
C SER A 205 1.29 -20.18 19.91
N GLU A 206 2.52 -20.15 19.39
CA GLU A 206 3.70 -19.72 20.16
C GLU A 206 3.57 -18.27 20.64
N LEU A 207 3.11 -17.34 19.79
CA LEU A 207 2.88 -15.94 20.19
C LEU A 207 1.81 -15.83 21.30
N LYS A 208 0.70 -16.55 21.17
CA LYS A 208 -0.36 -16.59 22.19
C LYS A 208 0.16 -17.14 23.52
N ASN A 209 0.92 -18.23 23.49
CA ASN A 209 1.52 -18.83 24.68
C ASN A 209 2.52 -17.91 25.36
N ALA A 210 3.20 -17.06 24.59
CA ALA A 210 4.09 -16.01 25.10
C ALA A 210 3.34 -14.75 25.61
N GLY A 211 2.01 -14.71 25.53
CA GLY A 211 1.18 -13.63 26.06
C GLY A 211 0.92 -12.48 25.10
N PHE A 212 1.28 -12.60 23.81
CA PHE A 212 0.94 -11.58 22.83
C PHE A 212 -0.58 -11.54 22.56
N PRO A 213 -1.19 -10.35 22.43
CA PRO A 213 -2.57 -10.26 22.01
C PRO A 213 -2.68 -10.60 20.52
N VAL A 214 -3.44 -11.66 20.22
CA VAL A 214 -3.68 -12.14 18.86
C VAL A 214 -5.19 -12.24 18.60
N ILE A 215 -5.63 -11.65 17.50
CA ILE A 215 -6.98 -11.74 16.97
C ILE A 215 -6.94 -12.63 15.73
N GLU A 216 -7.82 -13.61 15.62
CA GLU A 216 -7.88 -14.52 14.49
C GLU A 216 -9.17 -14.35 13.68
N PHE A 217 -9.03 -14.34 12.37
CA PHE A 217 -10.13 -14.26 11.40
C PHE A 217 -10.06 -15.46 10.47
N PRO A 218 -10.87 -16.51 10.71
CA PRO A 218 -10.94 -17.64 9.79
C PRO A 218 -11.61 -17.21 8.47
N ILE A 219 -10.96 -17.56 7.36
CA ILE A 219 -11.45 -17.39 5.99
C ILE A 219 -11.61 -18.79 5.39
N GLU A 220 -12.84 -19.30 5.41
CA GLU A 220 -13.16 -20.64 4.91
C GLU A 220 -13.45 -20.61 3.41
N SER A 221 -13.88 -19.45 2.91
CA SER A 221 -14.19 -19.21 1.52
C SER A 221 -13.62 -17.88 1.04
N PRO A 222 -13.16 -17.77 -0.23
CA PRO A 222 -12.81 -16.46 -0.81
C PRO A 222 -13.94 -15.42 -0.71
N TYR A 223 -15.20 -15.87 -0.63
CA TYR A 223 -16.36 -14.99 -0.46
C TYR A 223 -16.47 -14.36 0.94
N ASP A 224 -15.77 -14.89 1.95
CA ASP A 224 -15.71 -14.29 3.29
C ASP A 224 -15.00 -12.94 3.28
N ALA A 225 -14.20 -12.65 2.25
CA ALA A 225 -13.62 -11.33 2.02
C ALA A 225 -14.69 -10.22 2.01
N GLY A 226 -15.90 -10.50 1.53
CA GLY A 226 -17.01 -9.55 1.57
C GLY A 226 -17.39 -9.11 2.99
N ALA A 227 -17.42 -10.07 3.93
CA ALA A 227 -17.64 -9.77 5.34
C ALA A 227 -16.46 -8.99 5.94
N GLU A 228 -15.22 -9.37 5.62
CA GLU A 228 -14.04 -8.69 6.14
C GLU A 228 -13.92 -7.25 5.66
N PHE A 229 -14.21 -6.96 4.37
CA PHE A 229 -14.22 -5.58 3.89
C PHE A 229 -15.14 -4.71 4.76
N PHE A 230 -16.39 -5.12 4.96
CA PHE A 230 -17.33 -4.37 5.78
C PHE A 230 -16.88 -4.26 7.25
N ARG A 231 -16.39 -5.36 7.85
CA ARG A 231 -15.94 -5.35 9.26
C ARG A 231 -14.81 -4.34 9.47
N TRP A 232 -13.80 -4.37 8.61
CA TRP A 232 -12.62 -3.53 8.72
C TRP A 232 -12.91 -2.06 8.46
N GLU A 233 -13.82 -1.76 7.54
CA GLU A 233 -14.27 -0.38 7.28
C GLU A 233 -14.92 0.25 8.53
N ILE A 234 -15.78 -0.50 9.24
CA ILE A 234 -16.35 -0.07 10.52
C ILE A 234 -15.28 -0.01 11.62
N ALA A 235 -14.40 -1.01 11.69
CA ALA A 235 -13.37 -1.09 12.71
C ALA A 235 -12.40 0.09 12.65
N ILE A 236 -11.86 0.41 11.47
CA ILE A 236 -10.92 1.52 11.36
C ILE A 236 -11.60 2.87 11.61
N SER A 237 -12.86 3.03 11.18
CA SER A 237 -13.64 4.24 11.43
C SER A 237 -13.87 4.46 12.92
N THR A 238 -14.22 3.38 13.63
CA THR A 238 -14.34 3.37 15.10
C THR A 238 -13.02 3.71 15.77
N ALA A 239 -11.93 3.05 15.35
CA ALA A 239 -10.61 3.28 15.93
C ALA A 239 -10.15 4.74 15.74
N CYS A 240 -10.31 5.30 14.55
CA CYS A 240 -9.98 6.70 14.27
C CYS A 240 -10.83 7.66 15.09
N SER A 241 -12.14 7.37 15.25
CA SER A 241 -13.02 8.19 16.10
C SER A 241 -12.52 8.25 17.55
N ILE A 242 -12.10 7.11 18.12
CA ILE A 242 -11.55 7.05 19.50
C ILE A 242 -10.23 7.83 19.60
N LEU A 243 -9.36 7.73 18.57
CA LEU A 243 -8.08 8.44 18.52
C LEU A 243 -8.23 9.95 18.21
N GLY A 244 -9.44 10.41 17.86
CA GLY A 244 -9.73 11.79 17.45
C GLY A 244 -9.16 12.13 16.08
N ILE A 245 -9.30 11.22 15.12
CA ILE A 245 -8.77 11.32 13.75
C ILE A 245 -9.92 11.16 12.76
N ASN A 246 -9.92 11.96 11.70
CA ASN A 246 -10.85 11.77 10.59
C ASN A 246 -10.42 10.56 9.75
N ALA A 247 -11.23 9.51 9.74
CA ALA A 247 -10.94 8.28 8.99
C ALA A 247 -11.02 8.45 7.46
N PHE A 248 -11.63 9.54 6.96
CA PHE A 248 -12.08 9.64 5.56
C PHE A 248 -11.28 10.64 4.70
N ASP A 249 -10.41 11.46 5.29
CA ASP A 249 -9.52 12.36 4.54
C ASP A 249 -8.10 11.77 4.36
N GLN A 250 -7.23 12.51 3.69
CA GLN A 250 -5.81 12.16 3.43
C GLN A 250 -4.99 13.40 3.03
N PRO A 251 -4.75 14.34 3.96
CA PRO A 251 -4.13 15.62 3.62
C PRO A 251 -2.65 15.50 3.23
N ASP A 252 -1.92 14.54 3.82
CA ASP A 252 -0.45 14.52 3.79
C ASP A 252 0.13 13.85 2.53
N VAL A 253 -0.70 13.27 1.66
CA VAL A 253 -0.26 12.71 0.37
C VAL A 253 -0.09 13.76 -0.72
N GLN A 254 -0.69 14.95 -0.56
CA GLN A 254 -0.70 15.98 -1.60
C GLN A 254 0.69 16.61 -1.81
N ASP A 255 1.46 16.82 -0.74
CA ASP A 255 2.80 17.39 -0.84
C ASP A 255 3.73 16.53 -1.74
N SER A 256 3.71 15.21 -1.53
CA SER A 256 4.47 14.27 -2.38
C SER A 256 4.06 14.38 -3.85
N LYS A 257 2.76 14.50 -4.14
CA LYS A 257 2.24 14.64 -5.52
C LYS A 257 2.70 15.95 -6.16
N LEU A 258 2.59 17.07 -5.45
CA LEU A 258 3.02 18.38 -5.94
C LEU A 258 4.52 18.41 -6.22
N ARG A 259 5.33 17.81 -5.33
CA ARG A 259 6.78 17.68 -5.53
C ARG A 259 7.09 16.83 -6.75
N THR A 260 6.45 15.68 -6.91
CA THR A 260 6.62 14.84 -8.10
C THR A 260 6.28 15.62 -9.39
N ILE A 261 5.17 16.35 -9.41
CA ILE A 261 4.79 17.19 -10.56
C ILE A 261 5.89 18.21 -10.87
N ALA A 262 6.43 18.88 -9.85
CA ALA A 262 7.55 19.79 -10.02
C ALA A 262 8.79 19.10 -10.61
N LYS A 263 9.15 17.89 -10.12
CA LYS A 263 10.30 17.14 -10.65
C LYS A 263 10.10 16.69 -12.10
N ILE A 264 8.88 16.31 -12.47
CA ILE A 264 8.56 15.97 -13.86
C ILE A 264 8.74 17.20 -14.75
N LYS A 265 8.24 18.37 -14.32
CA LYS A 265 8.39 19.63 -15.05
C LYS A 265 9.86 20.03 -15.20
N ASP A 266 10.62 20.00 -14.11
CA ASP A 266 12.06 20.31 -14.12
C ASP A 266 12.81 19.38 -15.09
N TYR A 267 12.46 18.09 -15.12
CA TYR A 267 13.04 17.14 -16.07
C TYR A 267 12.66 17.46 -17.51
N GLN A 268 11.41 17.79 -17.80
CA GLN A 268 10.97 18.15 -19.15
C GLN A 268 11.69 19.40 -19.69
N GLU A 269 12.07 20.33 -18.82
CA GLU A 269 12.82 21.54 -19.19
C GLU A 269 14.34 21.30 -19.33
N THR A 270 14.92 20.42 -18.51
CA THR A 270 16.40 20.30 -18.38
C THR A 270 16.97 18.96 -18.84
N GLY A 271 16.13 17.93 -19.02
CA GLY A 271 16.52 16.55 -19.28
C GLY A 271 17.17 15.82 -18.11
N LYS A 272 17.16 16.39 -16.88
CA LYS A 272 17.85 15.82 -15.71
C LYS A 272 16.98 15.89 -14.45
N LEU A 273 17.05 14.84 -13.64
CA LEU A 273 16.51 14.84 -12.28
C LEU A 273 17.61 15.21 -11.28
N ALA A 274 17.23 15.84 -10.17
CA ALA A 274 18.17 16.18 -9.12
C ALA A 274 18.64 14.93 -8.35
N GLU A 275 19.92 14.92 -8.02
CA GLU A 275 20.59 13.83 -7.29
C GLU A 275 20.97 14.33 -5.90
N ILE A 276 20.01 14.32 -4.97
CA ILE A 276 20.18 14.82 -3.60
C ILE A 276 20.29 13.68 -2.58
N ASP A 277 21.13 13.88 -1.57
CA ASP A 277 21.28 13.02 -0.37
C ASP A 277 21.41 11.52 -0.68
N LEU A 278 22.03 11.17 -1.82
CA LEU A 278 22.20 9.79 -2.25
C LEU A 278 23.48 9.17 -1.71
N VAL A 279 23.32 8.01 -1.07
CA VAL A 279 24.42 7.12 -0.70
C VAL A 279 24.62 6.09 -1.81
N ASP A 280 25.85 5.99 -2.31
CA ASP A 280 26.24 4.96 -3.27
C ASP A 280 26.19 3.57 -2.64
N VAL A 281 25.88 2.55 -3.46
CA VAL A 281 25.80 1.14 -3.02
C VAL A 281 27.03 0.64 -2.26
N LYS A 282 28.23 1.14 -2.59
CA LYS A 282 29.50 0.76 -1.94
C LYS A 282 29.55 1.18 -0.46
N ASP A 283 28.87 2.27 -0.12
CA ASP A 283 28.81 2.85 1.23
C ASP A 283 27.50 2.50 1.95
N ALA A 284 26.55 1.87 1.24
CA ALA A 284 25.20 1.61 1.73
C ALA A 284 25.17 0.78 3.01
N LYS A 285 25.96 -0.30 3.11
CA LYS A 285 25.99 -1.14 4.31
C LYS A 285 26.34 -0.33 5.57
N LYS A 286 27.42 0.45 5.51
CA LYS A 286 27.86 1.31 6.60
C LYS A 286 26.79 2.36 6.94
N ALA A 287 26.23 3.01 5.92
CA ALA A 287 25.20 4.03 6.12
C ALA A 287 23.94 3.45 6.77
N ILE A 288 23.52 2.23 6.42
CA ILE A 288 22.36 1.60 7.06
C ILE A 288 22.69 1.22 8.51
N GLU A 289 23.87 0.67 8.80
CA GLU A 289 24.28 0.34 10.16
C GLU A 289 24.31 1.57 11.08
N GLU A 290 24.85 2.68 10.60
CA GLU A 290 24.82 3.98 11.31
C GLU A 290 23.40 4.51 11.47
N PHE A 291 22.58 4.43 10.41
CA PHE A 291 21.20 4.91 10.41
C PHE A 291 20.28 4.09 11.34
N LEU A 292 20.57 2.81 11.56
CA LEU A 292 19.84 1.93 12.47
C LEU A 292 20.41 1.92 13.90
N ALA A 293 21.54 2.60 14.13
CA ALA A 293 22.15 2.63 15.46
C ALA A 293 21.21 3.31 16.47
N ARG A 294 21.29 2.80 17.71
CA ARG A 294 20.58 3.32 18.89
C ARG A 294 19.05 3.43 18.64
N PRO A 295 18.36 2.30 18.42
CA PRO A 295 16.90 2.30 18.30
C PRO A 295 16.27 2.83 19.59
N GLN A 296 15.18 3.59 19.47
CA GLN A 296 14.42 4.09 20.61
C GLN A 296 13.06 3.41 20.70
N SER A 297 12.50 3.32 21.90
CA SER A 297 11.16 2.77 22.10
C SER A 297 10.10 3.53 21.28
N GLY A 298 9.19 2.77 20.67
CA GLY A 298 8.14 3.25 19.78
C GLY A 298 8.58 3.65 18.37
N GLU A 299 9.88 3.60 18.06
CA GLU A 299 10.37 3.78 16.68
C GLU A 299 9.97 2.59 15.79
N PHE A 300 10.00 2.81 14.48
CA PHE A 300 9.86 1.76 13.48
C PHE A 300 10.76 2.05 12.28
N VAL A 301 11.04 1.03 11.48
CA VAL A 301 11.80 1.15 10.23
C VAL A 301 10.89 0.88 9.05
N THR A 302 11.08 1.61 7.96
CA THR A 302 10.34 1.41 6.72
C THR A 302 11.31 1.27 5.56
N ILE A 303 11.15 0.19 4.79
CA ILE A 303 11.83 -0.02 3.52
C ILE A 303 10.91 0.48 2.39
N ASN A 304 11.28 1.60 1.78
CA ASN A 304 10.62 2.19 0.62
C ASN A 304 11.40 1.82 -0.65
N ALA A 305 11.04 0.71 -1.30
CA ALA A 305 11.83 0.15 -2.38
C ALA A 305 11.26 0.53 -3.76
N TYR A 306 11.95 1.40 -4.49
CA TYR A 306 11.69 1.68 -5.90
C TYR A 306 12.50 0.73 -6.79
N VAL A 307 12.26 -0.56 -6.63
CA VAL A 307 12.87 -1.67 -7.39
C VAL A 307 11.78 -2.55 -7.99
N PRO A 308 12.09 -3.45 -8.95
CA PRO A 308 11.10 -4.35 -9.51
C PRO A 308 10.36 -5.16 -8.44
N ARG A 309 9.03 -5.20 -8.50
CA ARG A 309 8.19 -6.03 -7.63
C ARG A 309 8.04 -7.43 -8.22
N ASN A 310 9.06 -8.26 -8.09
CA ASN A 310 9.09 -9.64 -8.56
C ASN A 310 9.39 -10.60 -7.38
N PRO A 311 9.25 -11.93 -7.53
CA PRO A 311 9.49 -12.87 -6.43
C PRO A 311 10.88 -12.73 -5.79
N GLU A 312 11.91 -12.51 -6.62
CA GLU A 312 13.30 -12.36 -6.18
C GLU A 312 13.50 -11.14 -5.27
N MET A 313 12.97 -9.98 -5.65
CA MET A 313 13.06 -8.75 -4.86
C MET A 313 12.14 -8.76 -3.65
N ILE A 314 10.98 -9.42 -3.74
CA ILE A 314 10.14 -9.66 -2.56
C ILE A 314 10.94 -10.46 -1.53
N GLU A 315 11.57 -11.57 -1.94
CA GLU A 315 12.39 -12.38 -1.03
C GLU A 315 13.58 -11.59 -0.45
N ALA A 316 14.30 -10.83 -1.29
CA ALA A 316 15.43 -10.01 -0.85
C ALA A 316 15.02 -8.96 0.18
N ILE A 317 13.90 -8.26 -0.03
CA ILE A 317 13.37 -7.27 0.90
C ILE A 317 12.88 -7.91 2.19
N GLN A 318 12.26 -9.10 2.14
CA GLN A 318 11.85 -9.81 3.36
C GLN A 318 13.05 -10.29 4.18
N LYS A 319 14.14 -10.74 3.53
CA LYS A 319 15.39 -11.05 4.22
C LYS A 319 15.99 -9.81 4.89
N LEU A 320 16.05 -8.68 4.18
CA LEU A 320 16.51 -7.42 4.76
C LEU A 320 15.63 -6.99 5.95
N ARG A 321 14.30 -7.12 5.82
CA ARG A 321 13.33 -6.83 6.89
C ARG A 321 13.64 -7.64 8.15
N LEU A 322 13.90 -8.94 8.00
CA LEU A 322 14.29 -9.83 9.09
C LEU A 322 15.64 -9.45 9.70
N SER A 323 16.65 -9.14 8.88
CA SER A 323 17.97 -8.67 9.38
C SER A 323 17.84 -7.39 10.20
N ILE A 324 17.03 -6.43 9.76
CA ILE A 324 16.78 -5.18 10.48
C ILE A 324 16.05 -5.45 11.80
N ARG A 325 14.97 -6.25 11.78
CA ARG A 325 14.23 -6.62 12.99
C ARG A 325 15.13 -7.34 14.00
N ALA A 326 15.93 -8.31 13.56
CA ALA A 326 16.83 -9.04 14.43
C ALA A 326 17.85 -8.12 15.12
N LYS A 327 18.41 -7.14 14.39
CA LYS A 327 19.39 -6.19 14.94
C LYS A 327 18.77 -5.12 15.84
N THR A 328 17.55 -4.67 15.55
CA THR A 328 16.97 -3.46 16.18
C THR A 328 15.81 -3.76 17.13
N LYS A 329 15.19 -4.93 17.00
CA LYS A 329 13.89 -5.31 17.60
C LYS A 329 12.72 -4.37 17.28
N LEU A 330 12.94 -3.40 16.38
CA LEU A 330 11.89 -2.48 15.95
C LEU A 330 10.96 -3.16 14.94
N PRO A 331 9.69 -2.72 14.86
CA PRO A 331 8.83 -3.03 13.75
C PRO A 331 9.43 -2.57 12.42
N VAL A 332 9.38 -3.43 11.42
CA VAL A 332 9.86 -3.10 10.08
C VAL A 332 8.70 -3.23 9.10
N THR A 333 8.38 -2.18 8.36
CA THR A 333 7.45 -2.23 7.21
C THR A 333 8.23 -2.22 5.90
N ALA A 334 7.64 -2.76 4.84
CA ALA A 334 8.27 -2.80 3.53
C ALA A 334 7.23 -2.58 2.43
N GLY A 335 7.50 -1.64 1.53
CA GLY A 335 6.61 -1.28 0.45
C GLY A 335 7.35 -1.09 -0.87
N PHE A 336 6.73 -1.49 -1.97
CA PHE A 336 7.23 -1.22 -3.31
C PHE A 336 6.67 0.12 -3.81
N GLY A 337 7.56 1.00 -4.27
CA GLY A 337 7.18 2.27 -4.87
C GLY A 337 6.69 2.11 -6.31
N PRO A 338 5.74 2.93 -6.78
CA PRO A 338 5.05 3.99 -6.03
C PRO A 338 3.82 3.50 -5.24
N ARG A 339 3.48 2.20 -5.23
CA ARG A 339 2.27 1.66 -4.56
C ARG A 339 2.15 2.15 -3.11
N PHE A 340 3.22 2.06 -2.32
CA PHE A 340 3.14 2.43 -0.90
C PHE A 340 2.79 3.91 -0.71
N GLN A 341 3.03 4.79 -1.69
CA GLN A 341 2.62 6.20 -1.60
C GLN A 341 1.09 6.34 -1.53
N HIS A 342 0.37 5.38 -2.12
CA HIS A 342 -1.09 5.23 -2.08
C HIS A 342 -1.54 4.15 -1.09
N SER A 343 -0.71 3.80 -0.10
CA SER A 343 -1.14 3.01 1.06
C SER A 343 -0.59 3.59 2.35
N THR A 344 0.67 3.33 2.66
CA THR A 344 1.31 3.79 3.90
C THR A 344 1.84 5.22 3.82
N GLY A 345 1.86 5.82 2.62
CA GLY A 345 2.36 7.17 2.36
C GLY A 345 1.74 8.22 3.27
N GLN A 346 0.42 8.18 3.48
CA GLN A 346 -0.28 9.08 4.41
C GLN A 346 0.28 8.94 5.84
N PHE A 347 0.44 7.71 6.35
CA PHE A 347 1.04 7.46 7.66
C PHE A 347 2.50 7.91 7.75
N HIS A 348 3.30 7.69 6.70
CA HIS A 348 4.71 8.06 6.70
C HIS A 348 4.93 9.57 6.91
N LYS A 349 4.04 10.42 6.36
CA LYS A 349 4.13 11.88 6.47
C LYS A 349 3.26 12.47 7.58
N GLY A 350 2.08 11.92 7.82
CA GLY A 350 1.09 12.44 8.78
C GLY A 350 1.10 11.76 10.16
N GLY A 351 1.65 10.54 10.26
CA GLY A 351 1.70 9.76 11.50
C GLY A 351 2.76 10.21 12.50
N PRO A 352 2.96 9.49 13.62
CA PRO A 352 3.94 9.85 14.65
C PRO A 352 5.37 9.99 14.08
N ASN A 353 6.14 10.99 14.53
CA ASN A 353 7.53 11.19 14.10
C ASN A 353 8.50 10.21 14.78
N LYS A 354 8.32 8.93 14.45
CA LYS A 354 9.00 7.77 15.01
C LYS A 354 9.59 6.84 13.93
N GLY A 355 9.34 7.14 12.66
CA GLY A 355 9.80 6.32 11.54
C GLY A 355 11.22 6.63 11.10
N ARG A 356 11.96 5.58 10.76
CA ARG A 356 13.25 5.61 10.05
C ARG A 356 13.04 5.04 8.65
N PHE A 357 13.12 5.89 7.63
CA PHE A 357 12.78 5.53 6.25
C PHE A 357 14.05 5.24 5.45
N ILE A 358 14.17 4.04 4.91
CA ILE A 358 15.25 3.66 3.99
C ILE A 358 14.64 3.57 2.59
N GLN A 359 14.99 4.53 1.73
CA GLN A 359 14.55 4.55 0.35
C GLN A 359 15.63 3.94 -0.55
N PHE A 360 15.28 2.88 -1.27
CA PHE A 360 16.13 2.30 -2.31
C PHE A 360 15.65 2.76 -3.69
N VAL A 361 16.56 3.30 -4.48
CA VAL A 361 16.34 3.67 -5.88
C VAL A 361 17.38 3.00 -6.77
N TYR A 362 17.03 2.71 -8.00
CA TYR A 362 17.98 2.27 -9.02
C TYR A 362 17.60 2.90 -10.37
N ASP A 363 18.56 2.93 -11.28
CA ASP A 363 18.34 3.41 -12.64
C ASP A 363 18.06 2.21 -13.56
N ALA A 364 16.94 2.25 -14.27
CA ALA A 364 16.51 1.11 -15.08
C ALA A 364 17.44 0.94 -16.31
N GLU A 365 18.06 -0.23 -16.46
CA GLU A 365 18.88 -0.54 -17.65
C GLU A 365 18.09 -0.48 -18.95
N LYS A 366 16.82 -0.92 -18.89
CA LYS A 366 15.85 -0.88 -19.99
C LYS A 366 14.67 -0.04 -19.56
N ASP A 367 14.58 1.12 -20.19
CA ASP A 367 13.53 2.11 -19.98
C ASP A 367 12.68 2.30 -21.24
N MET A 368 11.50 2.89 -21.07
CA MET A 368 10.49 3.04 -22.11
C MET A 368 9.92 4.44 -22.07
N ASP A 369 9.87 5.09 -23.23
CA ASP A 369 9.21 6.39 -23.36
C ASP A 369 7.71 6.26 -23.06
N ILE A 370 7.16 7.29 -22.41
CA ILE A 370 5.73 7.46 -22.23
C ILE A 370 5.23 8.37 -23.37
N PRO A 371 4.38 7.86 -24.28
CA PRO A 371 3.89 8.63 -25.42
C PRO A 371 3.28 9.97 -25.00
N GLY A 372 3.74 11.05 -25.61
CA GLY A 372 3.19 12.39 -25.40
C GLY A 372 3.58 13.08 -24.09
N GLN A 373 4.34 12.43 -23.19
CA GLN A 373 4.69 13.03 -21.89
C GLN A 373 6.13 13.56 -21.81
N GLY A 374 7.00 13.26 -22.78
CA GLY A 374 8.37 13.78 -22.80
C GLY A 374 9.27 13.25 -21.68
N LEU A 375 8.92 12.08 -21.12
CA LEU A 375 9.74 11.35 -20.16
C LEU A 375 9.53 9.84 -20.32
N THR A 376 10.38 9.05 -19.65
CA THR A 376 10.29 7.60 -19.58
C THR A 376 9.60 7.12 -18.30
N PHE A 377 9.18 5.84 -18.25
CA PHE A 377 8.67 5.23 -17.02
C PHE A 377 9.70 5.20 -15.89
N GLY A 378 10.97 4.93 -16.18
CA GLY A 378 12.06 4.98 -15.20
C GLY A 378 12.25 6.39 -14.66
N THR A 379 12.19 7.41 -15.51
CA THR A 379 12.22 8.82 -15.08
C THR A 379 11.02 9.16 -14.20
N LEU A 380 9.80 8.70 -14.55
CA LEU A 380 8.61 8.89 -13.73
C LEU A 380 8.78 8.29 -12.34
N ILE A 381 9.22 7.03 -12.25
CA ILE A 381 9.49 6.33 -10.98
C ILE A 381 10.56 7.07 -10.16
N ARG A 382 11.64 7.55 -10.80
CA ARG A 382 12.70 8.33 -10.15
C ARG A 382 12.19 9.68 -9.63
N ALA A 383 11.34 10.37 -10.38
CA ALA A 383 10.71 11.62 -9.98
C ALA A 383 9.75 11.41 -8.79
N GLN A 384 9.02 10.29 -8.78
CA GLN A 384 8.18 9.89 -7.65
C GLN A 384 8.97 9.57 -6.40
N ALA A 385 10.08 8.83 -6.55
CA ALA A 385 10.98 8.54 -5.44
C ALA A 385 11.58 9.82 -4.84
N LEU A 386 12.02 10.74 -5.69
CA LEU A 386 12.56 12.03 -5.25
C LEU A 386 11.50 12.90 -4.57
N GLY A 387 10.30 13.00 -5.15
CA GLY A 387 9.18 13.76 -4.55
C GLY A 387 8.77 13.21 -3.18
N ASP A 388 8.70 11.90 -3.04
CA ASP A 388 8.43 11.22 -1.76
C ASP A 388 9.54 11.48 -0.72
N TYR A 389 10.81 11.41 -1.14
CA TYR A 389 11.95 11.71 -0.27
C TYR A 389 11.91 13.15 0.24
N GLU A 390 11.72 14.12 -0.65
CA GLU A 390 11.63 15.53 -0.28
C GLU A 390 10.42 15.80 0.63
N ALA A 391 9.28 15.14 0.42
CA ALA A 391 8.11 15.24 1.30
C ALA A 391 8.41 14.70 2.71
N LEU A 392 9.10 13.56 2.81
CA LEU A 392 9.55 13.02 4.09
C LEU A 392 10.49 14.00 4.82
N LYS A 393 11.45 14.59 4.10
CA LYS A 393 12.37 15.58 4.67
C LYS A 393 11.66 16.85 5.12
N ALA A 394 10.72 17.35 4.33
CA ALA A 394 9.89 18.51 4.68
C ALA A 394 9.02 18.24 5.92
N ALA A 395 8.53 17.01 6.09
CA ALA A 395 7.81 16.56 7.27
C ALA A 395 8.72 16.22 8.48
N GLY A 396 10.02 16.53 8.41
CA GLY A 396 10.98 16.33 9.51
C GLY A 396 11.29 14.86 9.81
N ARG A 397 11.13 13.97 8.83
CA ARG A 397 11.35 12.53 8.97
C ARG A 397 12.82 12.15 8.81
N LYS A 398 13.26 11.13 9.55
CA LYS A 398 14.58 10.51 9.37
C LYS A 398 14.54 9.65 8.10
N ALA A 399 15.21 10.10 7.04
CA ALA A 399 15.22 9.38 5.76
C ALA A 399 16.66 9.19 5.24
N LEU A 400 16.98 7.96 4.85
CA LEU A 400 18.21 7.54 4.19
C LEU A 400 17.85 7.15 2.76
N ARG A 401 18.59 7.66 1.78
CA ARG A 401 18.35 7.39 0.35
C ARG A 401 19.57 6.70 -0.24
N ILE A 402 19.38 5.52 -0.82
CA ILE A 402 20.45 4.68 -1.34
C ILE A 402 20.22 4.44 -2.83
N ARG A 403 21.23 4.74 -3.64
CA ARG A 403 21.27 4.36 -5.06
C ARG A 403 21.94 2.99 -5.18
N LEU A 404 21.19 2.04 -5.73
CA LEU A 404 21.69 0.74 -6.12
C LEU A 404 22.23 0.80 -7.55
N SER A 405 23.26 0.00 -7.85
CA SER A 405 23.73 -0.17 -9.23
C SER A 405 22.77 -1.09 -10.00
N LYS A 406 22.24 -2.10 -9.31
CA LYS A 406 21.19 -3.00 -9.78
C LYS A 406 20.27 -3.41 -8.63
N PRO A 407 19.02 -3.82 -8.89
CA PRO A 407 18.09 -4.19 -7.82
C PRO A 407 18.63 -5.23 -6.82
N GLU A 408 19.41 -6.19 -7.31
CA GLU A 408 19.91 -7.33 -6.53
C GLU A 408 20.94 -6.94 -5.47
N ASP A 409 21.52 -5.75 -5.55
CA ASP A 409 22.49 -5.24 -4.57
C ASP A 409 21.89 -5.20 -3.15
N ILE A 410 20.57 -5.10 -3.01
CA ILE A 410 19.86 -5.16 -1.71
C ILE A 410 20.25 -6.40 -0.90
N LYS A 411 20.50 -7.53 -1.55
CA LYS A 411 20.77 -8.82 -0.89
C LYS A 411 22.04 -8.81 -0.01
N GLY A 412 22.97 -7.89 -0.27
CA GLY A 412 24.26 -7.81 0.43
C GLY A 412 24.34 -6.72 1.51
N LEU A 413 23.26 -5.98 1.76
CA LEU A 413 23.33 -4.76 2.56
C LEU A 413 23.28 -5.00 4.08
N LEU A 414 22.77 -6.14 4.55
CA LEU A 414 22.64 -6.50 5.98
C LEU A 414 22.46 -8.00 6.20
#